data_AF-A0A7F5RH45-F1
#
_entry.id   AF-A0A7F5RH45-F1
#
_cell.length_a   1.000
_cell.length_b   1.000
_cell.length_c   1.000
_cell.angle_alpha   90.00
_cell.angle_beta   90.00
_cell.angle_gamma   90.00
#
_symmetry.space_group_name_H-M   'P 1'
#
loop_
_entity.id
_entity.type
_entity.pdbx_description
1 polymer ?
#
loop_
_entity_poly.entity_id
_entity_poly.type
_entity_poly.pdbx_seq_one_letter_code
_entity_poly.pdbx_strand_id
1 'polypeptide(L)'
;MEGPEAIPAATQRKATGNKSGRTPFTSTKILTKIPKTSFGFSVVWTHPPRVERIEKGSPAEKAGMMPGDYIIFVDKHNVVMMPEVDILNLIKSCGNQLTLEIFRRHPSKNGPSPNYHQANKFSGSTSKLLTSSSALTYHRPSTVGSTHTTNPASVDCNRKRLHLPQVTFSSEKTITDPEEARRKTLYQIINKEQAYVTELQFGTNRFLFPLAERRDILSPMEHRILFQNLEEILKISEDILDNIVQEDGEQSIQNVPFAFYRKLAEFTTAYRKYCSGIKKADCVLADRTKYANSGFVRFLQTPLIPRKRPDITAFIHRPLQHYRDILNLFSTALGYSNSKHDDYNHLVKIVKEMQVTYRNITKEAGFMEPGGEGRLLLSVQDLENRLVFTKCKPFILNKPGRHWIFGGELFRVEGRNIRQYWTLLFTDILLFAKVSRDRVLFITEEPLPLSYIAEIIFT
;
A
#
# COMPACT_ATOMS: atom_id res chain seq x y z
N MET A 1 -20.11 54.53 10.47
CA MET A 1 -19.75 53.68 11.63
C MET A 1 -19.04 52.47 11.08
N GLU A 2 -17.76 52.28 11.40
CA GLU A 2 -17.03 51.08 11.02
C GLU A 2 -17.28 49.99 12.07
N GLY A 3 -17.55 48.77 11.62
CA GLY A 3 -17.57 47.58 12.48
C GLY A 3 -16.16 46.98 12.60
N PRO A 4 -15.84 46.28 13.71
CA PRO A 4 -14.48 45.79 13.94
C PRO A 4 -14.08 44.69 12.94
N GLU A 5 -12.85 44.77 12.42
CA GLU A 5 -12.30 43.73 11.54
C GLU A 5 -12.15 42.39 12.27
N ALA A 6 -12.70 41.32 11.67
CA ALA A 6 -12.55 39.96 12.18
C ALA A 6 -11.18 39.37 11.82
N ILE A 7 -10.19 39.58 12.70
CA ILE A 7 -8.81 39.08 12.51
C ILE A 7 -8.80 37.54 12.36
N PRO A 8 -8.19 36.97 11.29
CA PRO A 8 -8.15 35.52 11.10
C PRO A 8 -7.42 34.76 12.21
N ALA A 9 -8.09 33.74 12.77
CA ALA A 9 -7.57 32.90 13.86
C ALA A 9 -6.29 32.10 13.53
N ALA A 10 -5.87 32.07 12.26
CA ALA A 10 -4.63 31.40 11.82
C ALA A 10 -3.36 32.08 12.36
N THR A 11 -3.37 33.40 12.55
CA THR A 11 -2.15 34.19 12.80
C THR A 11 -1.65 34.12 14.25
N GLN A 12 -2.45 33.62 15.19
CA GLN A 12 -2.10 33.61 16.62
C GLN A 12 -1.21 32.45 17.07
N ARG A 13 -0.98 31.42 16.25
CA ARG A 13 -0.13 30.26 16.63
C ARG A 13 1.37 30.56 16.45
N LYS A 14 1.89 31.47 17.29
CA LYS A 14 3.32 31.50 17.66
C LYS A 14 3.73 30.11 18.21
N ALA A 15 5.01 29.80 18.20
CA ALA A 15 5.56 28.51 18.68
C ALA A 15 5.56 28.40 20.22
N THR A 16 4.39 28.53 20.85
CA THR A 16 4.20 28.58 22.30
C THR A 16 4.16 27.18 22.93
N GLY A 17 5.34 26.60 23.18
CA GLY A 17 5.62 25.63 24.27
C GLY A 17 4.85 24.30 24.32
N ASN A 18 3.92 24.03 23.39
CA ASN A 18 3.09 22.83 23.45
C ASN A 18 3.92 21.58 23.07
N LYS A 19 3.81 20.52 23.90
CA LYS A 19 4.53 19.25 23.69
C LYS A 19 3.92 18.40 22.56
N SER A 20 2.67 18.68 22.18
CA SER A 20 2.09 18.21 20.92
C SER A 20 2.81 18.85 19.73
N GLY A 21 3.15 18.05 18.71
CA GLY A 21 3.56 18.57 17.41
C GLY A 21 2.43 19.29 16.66
N ARG A 22 2.74 19.74 15.45
CA ARG A 22 1.75 20.25 14.48
C ARG A 22 0.81 19.16 13.97
N THR A 23 1.18 17.88 14.15
CA THR A 23 0.31 16.72 13.94
C THR A 23 0.19 15.89 15.22
N PRO A 24 -0.88 15.09 15.40
CA PRO A 24 -1.02 14.20 16.57
C PRO A 24 0.07 13.12 16.71
N PHE A 25 0.85 12.88 15.65
CA PHE A 25 1.88 11.82 15.61
C PHE A 25 3.31 12.37 15.74
N THR A 26 3.47 13.70 15.74
CA THR A 26 4.77 14.37 15.84
C THR A 26 4.96 15.03 17.20
N SER A 27 6.21 15.24 17.59
CA SER A 27 6.55 16.04 18.78
C SER A 27 7.54 17.15 18.43
N THR A 28 7.27 18.34 18.96
CA THR A 28 8.13 19.52 18.80
C THR A 28 9.32 19.41 19.75
N LYS A 29 10.53 19.57 19.22
CA LYS A 29 11.80 19.51 19.95
C LYS A 29 12.56 20.82 19.73
N ILE A 30 12.75 21.59 20.79
CA ILE A 30 13.52 22.84 20.75
C ILE A 30 14.90 22.54 21.33
N LEU A 31 15.93 22.64 20.49
CA LEU A 31 17.32 22.43 20.87
C LEU A 31 18.00 23.79 20.95
N THR A 32 18.51 24.17 22.12
CA THR A 32 19.33 25.37 22.29
C THR A 32 20.78 24.95 22.55
N LYS A 33 21.72 25.51 21.78
CA LYS A 33 23.16 25.22 21.89
C LYS A 33 23.96 26.46 22.28
N ILE A 34 25.19 26.24 22.72
CA ILE A 34 26.17 27.30 22.98
C ILE A 34 26.76 27.74 21.63
N PRO A 35 27.08 29.04 21.42
CA PRO A 35 27.81 29.48 20.24
C PRO A 35 29.07 28.63 19.98
N LYS A 36 29.33 28.34 18.70
CA LYS A 36 30.43 27.47 18.21
C LYS A 36 30.33 25.96 18.56
N THR A 37 29.31 25.47 19.27
CA THR A 37 29.13 24.00 19.46
C THR A 37 28.25 23.35 18.37
N SER A 38 28.17 22.02 18.39
CA SER A 38 27.16 21.24 17.66
C SER A 38 25.79 21.27 18.37
N PHE A 39 24.77 20.68 17.75
CA PHE A 39 23.51 20.28 18.43
C PHE A 39 23.57 18.82 18.96
N GLY A 40 24.63 18.08 18.63
CA GLY A 40 24.93 16.73 19.09
C GLY A 40 24.04 15.60 18.58
N PHE A 41 23.71 15.60 17.29
CA PHE A 41 23.06 14.48 16.61
C PHE A 41 23.60 14.28 15.18
N SER A 42 23.62 13.03 14.70
CA SER A 42 23.87 12.69 13.29
C SER A 42 22.57 12.31 12.58
N VAL A 43 22.56 12.48 11.25
CA VAL A 43 21.41 12.18 10.40
C VAL A 43 21.84 11.24 9.28
N VAL A 44 21.05 10.20 9.05
CA VAL A 44 21.08 9.40 7.81
C VAL A 44 20.02 9.97 6.87
N TRP A 45 20.46 10.34 5.66
CA TRP A 45 19.67 11.06 4.65
C TRP A 45 18.73 10.14 3.85
N THR A 46 17.86 9.42 4.58
CA THR A 46 16.66 8.82 3.99
C THR A 46 15.59 9.88 3.72
N HIS A 47 14.49 9.48 3.07
CA HIS A 47 13.28 10.29 2.94
C HIS A 47 12.12 9.61 3.70
N PRO A 48 11.68 10.11 4.89
CA PRO A 48 12.22 11.25 5.64
C PRO A 48 13.63 11.05 6.24
N PRO A 49 14.37 12.14 6.52
CA PRO A 49 15.66 12.08 7.21
C PRO A 49 15.53 11.45 8.59
N ARG A 50 16.53 10.64 8.99
CA ARG A 50 16.48 9.84 10.22
C ARG A 50 17.65 10.14 11.14
N VAL A 51 17.38 10.41 12.42
CA VAL A 51 18.40 10.53 13.46
C VAL A 51 19.10 9.19 13.65
N GLU A 52 20.42 9.17 13.53
CA GLU A 52 21.25 7.97 13.58
C GLU A 52 21.95 7.83 14.93
N ARG A 53 22.61 8.90 15.40
CA ARG A 53 23.28 8.96 16.71
C ARG A 53 22.94 10.26 17.43
N ILE A 54 23.09 10.25 18.75
CA ILE A 54 22.98 11.40 19.64
C ILE A 54 24.15 11.38 20.61
N GLU A 55 24.76 12.53 20.84
CA GLU A 55 25.88 12.71 21.77
C GLU A 55 25.36 12.86 23.20
N LYS A 56 26.02 12.23 24.18
CA LYS A 56 25.65 12.34 25.60
C LYS A 56 25.86 13.77 26.11
N GLY A 57 24.92 14.29 26.90
CA GLY A 57 24.92 15.65 27.43
C GLY A 57 24.54 16.74 26.40
N SER A 58 24.27 16.37 25.15
CA SER A 58 24.00 17.31 24.05
C SER A 58 22.65 18.04 24.16
N PRO A 59 22.46 19.14 23.40
CA PRO A 59 21.13 19.74 23.19
C PRO A 59 20.07 18.75 22.69
N ALA A 60 20.43 17.80 21.81
CA ALA A 60 19.50 16.80 21.29
C ALA A 60 19.06 15.77 22.34
N GLU A 61 19.99 15.28 23.17
CA GLU A 61 19.66 14.39 24.29
C GLU A 61 18.78 15.11 25.33
N LYS A 62 19.12 16.36 25.67
CA LYS A 62 18.34 17.22 26.58
C LYS A 62 16.94 17.54 26.06
N ALA A 63 16.76 17.63 24.74
CA ALA A 63 15.44 17.73 24.13
C ALA A 63 14.66 16.39 24.15
N GLY A 64 15.29 15.27 24.47
CA GLY A 64 14.68 13.94 24.47
C GLY A 64 14.41 13.39 23.07
N MET A 65 15.30 13.69 22.11
CA MET A 65 15.42 12.94 20.86
C MET A 65 16.05 11.56 21.13
N MET A 66 15.87 10.61 20.21
CA MET A 66 16.49 9.28 20.25
C MET A 66 16.94 8.83 18.85
N PRO A 67 17.99 7.99 18.76
CA PRO A 67 18.30 7.24 17.54
C PRO A 67 17.06 6.52 16.98
N GLY A 68 16.75 6.72 15.70
CA GLY A 68 15.54 6.19 15.07
C GLY A 68 14.38 7.17 14.91
N ASP A 69 14.47 8.37 15.49
CA ASP A 69 13.50 9.45 15.20
C ASP A 69 13.61 9.92 13.75
N TYR A 70 12.49 10.24 13.12
CA TYR A 70 12.43 10.83 11.78
C TYR A 70 12.16 12.33 11.86
N ILE A 71 12.94 13.14 11.15
CA ILE A 71 12.76 14.60 11.11
C ILE A 71 11.74 14.92 10.01
N ILE A 72 10.64 15.56 10.39
CA ILE A 72 9.51 15.87 9.50
C ILE A 72 9.52 17.35 9.13
N PHE A 73 9.84 18.24 10.08
CA PHE A 73 10.09 19.66 9.81
C PHE A 73 11.37 20.16 10.48
N VAL A 74 12.02 21.13 9.82
CA VAL A 74 13.06 22.00 10.39
C VAL A 74 12.51 23.42 10.40
N ASP A 75 12.34 23.98 11.60
CA ASP A 75 11.51 25.16 11.85
C ASP A 75 10.14 25.04 11.13
N LYS A 76 9.82 25.93 10.19
CA LYS A 76 8.56 25.96 9.43
C LYS A 76 8.55 25.11 8.15
N HIS A 77 9.68 24.51 7.75
CA HIS A 77 9.83 23.85 6.46
C HIS A 77 9.72 22.32 6.58
N ASN A 78 8.95 21.68 5.70
CA ASN A 78 8.82 20.22 5.68
C ASN A 78 10.03 19.60 4.94
N VAL A 79 10.79 18.75 5.64
CA VAL A 79 12.07 18.21 5.14
C VAL A 79 11.97 16.76 4.64
N VAL A 80 10.77 16.17 4.63
CA VAL A 80 10.56 14.73 4.36
C VAL A 80 11.09 14.27 3.00
N MET A 81 11.06 15.16 1.99
CA MET A 81 11.53 14.92 0.63
C MET A 81 12.54 15.99 0.16
N MET A 82 13.14 16.75 1.10
CA MET A 82 14.14 17.76 0.74
C MET A 82 15.53 17.13 0.55
N PRO A 83 16.38 17.67 -0.35
CA PRO A 83 17.79 17.31 -0.45
C PRO A 83 18.56 17.61 0.85
N GLU A 84 19.60 16.81 1.12
CA GLU A 84 20.53 17.01 2.25
C GLU A 84 21.04 18.46 2.36
N VAL A 85 21.48 19.04 1.24
CA VAL A 85 22.09 20.37 1.18
C VAL A 85 21.14 21.45 1.71
N ASP A 86 19.86 21.40 1.32
CA ASP A 86 18.86 22.38 1.73
C ASP A 86 18.50 22.22 3.22
N ILE A 87 18.43 20.98 3.70
CA ILE A 87 18.19 20.69 5.12
C ILE A 87 19.35 21.18 5.99
N LEU A 88 20.59 20.96 5.55
CA LEU A 88 21.78 21.50 6.21
C LEU A 88 21.80 23.03 6.22
N ASN A 89 21.36 23.67 5.13
CA ASN A 89 21.26 25.13 5.05
C ASN A 89 20.18 25.69 5.97
N LEU A 90 19.02 25.02 6.08
CA LEU A 90 18.00 25.35 7.07
C LEU A 90 18.54 25.22 8.51
N ILE A 91 19.18 24.10 8.87
CA ILE A 91 19.76 23.90 10.20
C ILE A 91 20.83 24.96 10.54
N LYS A 92 21.63 25.39 9.55
CA LYS A 92 22.59 26.51 9.72
C LYS A 92 21.88 27.84 9.97
N SER A 93 20.81 28.15 9.23
CA SER A 93 20.06 29.41 9.37
C SER A 93 19.38 29.59 10.73
N CYS A 94 19.05 28.49 11.43
CA CYS A 94 18.53 28.50 12.80
C CYS A 94 19.57 28.95 13.86
N GLY A 95 20.86 29.05 13.51
CA GLY A 95 21.91 29.57 14.40
C GLY A 95 22.08 28.73 15.67
N ASN A 96 21.66 29.27 16.82
CA ASN A 96 21.83 28.65 18.14
C ASN A 96 20.56 27.99 18.72
N GLN A 97 19.39 28.19 18.09
CA GLN A 97 18.13 27.56 18.52
C GLN A 97 17.44 26.89 17.33
N LEU A 98 17.35 25.56 17.40
CA LEU A 98 16.80 24.72 16.35
C LEU A 98 15.49 24.07 16.82
N THR A 99 14.39 24.45 16.18
CA THR A 99 13.10 23.76 16.35
C THR A 99 13.01 22.63 15.33
N LEU A 100 13.02 21.39 15.81
CA LEU A 100 12.74 20.19 15.01
C LEU A 100 11.33 19.69 15.32
N GLU A 101 10.69 19.12 14.31
CA GLU A 101 9.47 18.33 14.50
C GLU A 101 9.73 16.88 14.11
N ILE A 102 9.68 15.98 15.09
CA ILE A 102 10.06 14.58 14.92
C ILE A 102 8.86 13.64 14.99
N PHE A 103 8.88 12.61 14.15
CA PHE A 103 8.04 11.43 14.25
C PHE A 103 8.85 10.28 14.84
N ARG A 104 8.44 9.81 16.03
CA ARG A 104 9.03 8.62 16.67
C ARG A 104 8.22 7.40 16.29
N ARG A 105 8.74 6.57 15.37
CA ARG A 105 8.11 5.28 15.05
C ARG A 105 8.18 4.39 16.28
N HIS A 106 7.04 4.18 16.94
CA HIS A 106 6.98 3.32 18.12
C HIS A 106 7.46 1.91 17.76
N PRO A 107 8.48 1.36 18.43
CA PRO A 107 8.93 0.00 18.16
C PRO A 107 7.88 -0.97 18.71
N SER A 108 7.19 -1.68 17.81
CA SER A 108 6.59 -2.95 18.19
C SER A 108 7.72 -3.88 18.63
N LYS A 109 7.62 -4.43 19.85
CA LYS A 109 8.53 -5.50 20.29
C LYS A 109 8.42 -6.65 19.29
N ASN A 110 9.55 -7.24 18.91
CA ASN A 110 9.73 -8.32 17.92
C ASN A 110 9.98 -7.84 16.47
N GLY A 111 11.23 -7.46 16.22
CA GLY A 111 11.89 -7.41 14.92
C GLY A 111 13.42 -7.47 15.15
N PRO A 112 14.22 -8.22 14.36
CA PRO A 112 15.62 -8.44 14.71
C PRO A 112 16.46 -7.17 14.67
N SER A 113 17.30 -6.97 15.69
CA SER A 113 18.40 -5.99 15.65
C SER A 113 19.45 -6.42 14.62
N PRO A 114 19.99 -5.52 13.78
CA PRO A 114 21.17 -5.82 12.99
C PRO A 114 22.39 -5.87 13.91
N ASN A 115 22.92 -7.07 14.16
CA ASN A 115 24.14 -7.25 14.95
C ASN A 115 25.34 -6.63 14.22
N TYR A 116 25.90 -5.56 14.78
CA TYR A 116 27.28 -5.19 14.52
C TYR A 116 28.20 -6.01 15.42
N HIS A 117 29.31 -6.50 14.87
CA HIS A 117 30.24 -7.37 15.58
C HIS A 117 30.95 -6.63 16.72
N GLN A 118 31.08 -7.28 17.87
CA GLN A 118 32.17 -7.06 18.81
C GLN A 118 32.59 -8.40 19.42
N ALA A 119 33.89 -8.62 19.60
CA ALA A 119 34.47 -9.94 19.87
C ALA A 119 34.90 -10.11 21.35
N ASN A 120 34.93 -11.37 21.78
CA ASN A 120 35.62 -11.93 22.94
C ASN A 120 35.48 -11.26 24.33
N LYS A 121 34.92 -12.03 25.27
CA LYS A 121 35.74 -12.64 26.36
C LYS A 121 35.05 -13.87 26.97
N PHE A 122 35.85 -14.75 27.58
CA PHE A 122 35.45 -16.07 28.10
C PHE A 122 35.21 -16.05 29.62
N SER A 123 34.04 -16.55 30.05
CA SER A 123 33.78 -17.27 31.31
C SER A 123 32.28 -17.61 31.35
N GLY A 124 31.79 -18.74 31.86
CA GLY A 124 32.46 -19.94 32.40
C GLY A 124 31.41 -20.87 33.04
N SER A 125 31.77 -22.14 33.27
CA SER A 125 31.02 -23.14 34.08
C SER A 125 29.67 -23.69 33.55
N THR A 126 29.67 -25.00 33.27
CA THR A 126 28.71 -26.07 33.72
C THR A 126 27.17 -25.83 33.71
N SER A 127 26.29 -26.80 33.40
CA SER A 127 26.44 -28.26 33.57
C SER A 127 25.51 -29.15 32.72
N LYS A 128 26.07 -30.27 32.22
CA LYS A 128 25.57 -31.67 32.29
C LYS A 128 24.17 -32.10 31.78
N LEU A 129 24.23 -33.08 30.85
CA LEU A 129 23.34 -34.27 30.69
C LEU A 129 21.85 -34.03 30.30
N LEU A 130 21.11 -35.00 29.73
CA LEU A 130 21.30 -36.45 29.58
C LEU A 130 21.01 -36.93 28.13
N THR A 131 21.50 -38.12 27.77
CA THR A 131 21.27 -38.83 26.50
C THR A 131 20.27 -39.98 26.66
N SER A 132 19.53 -40.32 25.60
CA SER A 132 19.05 -41.69 25.38
C SER A 132 19.04 -42.01 23.87
N SER A 133 19.31 -43.29 23.54
CA SER A 133 19.57 -43.74 22.17
C SER A 133 19.02 -45.15 21.93
N SER A 134 18.49 -45.42 20.74
CA SER A 134 18.35 -46.76 20.15
C SER A 134 18.25 -46.63 18.63
N ALA A 135 18.69 -47.65 17.88
CA ALA A 135 18.89 -47.55 16.42
C ALA A 135 18.75 -48.89 15.69
N LEU A 136 18.24 -48.84 14.44
CA LEU A 136 18.12 -49.93 13.46
C LEU A 136 18.09 -49.35 12.02
N THR A 137 18.60 -49.96 10.95
CA THR A 137 19.81 -50.80 10.74
C THR A 137 20.06 -50.92 9.21
N TYR A 138 21.31 -50.71 8.75
CA TYR A 138 21.90 -51.29 7.51
C TYR A 138 21.32 -50.78 6.15
N HIS A 139 21.99 -50.82 4.99
CA HIS A 139 23.42 -50.98 4.63
C HIS A 139 23.72 -50.40 3.22
N ARG A 140 25.00 -50.37 2.81
CA ARG A 140 25.50 -50.01 1.46
C ARG A 140 26.64 -50.94 1.03
N PRO A 141 26.73 -51.33 -0.26
CA PRO A 141 28.00 -51.69 -0.93
C PRO A 141 28.33 -50.80 -2.15
N SER A 142 29.39 -51.11 -2.92
CA SER A 142 29.90 -50.35 -4.10
C SER A 142 30.84 -51.21 -4.98
N THR A 143 31.51 -50.62 -6.00
CA THR A 143 32.51 -51.21 -6.97
C THR A 143 31.87 -51.97 -8.16
N VAL A 144 32.41 -52.15 -9.40
CA VAL A 144 33.69 -51.89 -10.17
C VAL A 144 33.30 -51.56 -11.66
N GLY A 145 34.05 -50.94 -12.60
CA GLY A 145 35.31 -50.16 -12.57
C GLY A 145 36.35 -50.40 -13.72
N SER A 146 36.13 -49.94 -14.97
CA SER A 146 37.07 -50.05 -16.14
C SER A 146 37.14 -48.74 -16.97
N THR A 147 38.28 -48.00 -17.05
CA THR A 147 39.38 -47.99 -18.06
C THR A 147 38.99 -47.52 -19.49
N HIS A 148 39.72 -46.66 -20.21
CA HIS A 148 41.19 -46.42 -20.27
C HIS A 148 41.65 -44.93 -20.38
N THR A 149 42.88 -44.69 -19.88
CA THR A 149 43.96 -43.71 -20.19
C THR A 149 43.83 -42.74 -21.40
N THR A 150 44.44 -41.53 -21.43
CA THR A 150 45.80 -41.12 -20.97
C THR A 150 45.90 -39.72 -20.32
N ASN A 151 47.11 -39.36 -19.82
CA ASN A 151 47.52 -38.10 -19.15
C ASN A 151 49.03 -37.86 -19.49
N PRO A 152 49.68 -36.67 -19.32
CA PRO A 152 50.01 -36.14 -17.97
C PRO A 152 50.25 -34.60 -17.80
N ALA A 153 50.38 -34.17 -16.53
CA ALA A 153 50.99 -32.92 -16.02
C ALA A 153 50.32 -31.57 -16.40
N SER A 154 50.46 -30.48 -15.63
CA SER A 154 51.21 -30.24 -14.38
C SER A 154 50.38 -29.44 -13.35
N VAL A 155 50.89 -29.34 -12.12
CA VAL A 155 50.34 -28.48 -11.06
C VAL A 155 50.69 -27.01 -11.35
N ASP A 156 49.69 -26.11 -11.33
CA ASP A 156 49.75 -24.90 -10.49
C ASP A 156 48.38 -24.20 -10.37
N CYS A 157 48.20 -23.41 -9.31
CA CYS A 157 46.90 -22.81 -8.98
C CYS A 157 46.92 -21.28 -8.92
N ASN A 158 46.41 -20.59 -9.95
CA ASN A 158 46.07 -19.17 -9.83
C ASN A 158 44.91 -18.69 -10.73
N ARG A 159 44.46 -17.45 -10.49
CA ARG A 159 43.10 -16.98 -10.77
C ARG A 159 43.02 -15.92 -11.89
N LYS A 160 41.89 -15.93 -12.63
CA LYS A 160 41.29 -14.81 -13.39
C LYS A 160 41.99 -14.33 -14.69
N ARG A 161 41.51 -14.80 -15.85
CA ARG A 161 40.71 -14.05 -16.87
C ARG A 161 40.81 -14.75 -18.23
N LEU A 162 39.67 -15.03 -18.84
CA LEU A 162 39.56 -15.36 -20.27
C LEU A 162 38.41 -14.53 -20.87
N HIS A 163 38.57 -14.12 -22.14
CA HIS A 163 37.53 -13.41 -22.87
C HIS A 163 36.45 -14.38 -23.35
N LEU A 164 35.19 -14.02 -23.12
CA LEU A 164 34.04 -14.69 -23.73
C LEU A 164 33.77 -14.02 -25.10
N PRO A 165 33.34 -14.75 -26.15
CA PRO A 165 33.14 -14.17 -27.49
C PRO A 165 32.14 -13.01 -27.51
N GLN A 166 32.34 -12.05 -28.42
CA GLN A 166 31.36 -10.99 -28.67
C GLN A 166 30.13 -11.58 -29.38
N VAL A 167 29.09 -11.89 -28.61
CA VAL A 167 27.73 -12.02 -29.16
C VAL A 167 27.18 -10.60 -29.35
N THR A 168 26.90 -10.23 -30.59
CA THR A 168 26.31 -8.94 -30.94
C THR A 168 24.88 -8.85 -30.42
N PHE A 169 24.61 -7.90 -29.52
CA PHE A 169 23.26 -7.62 -29.06
C PHE A 169 22.44 -6.92 -30.16
N SER A 170 21.85 -7.71 -31.05
CA SER A 170 20.70 -7.26 -31.84
C SER A 170 19.59 -6.82 -30.89
N SER A 171 19.17 -5.55 -30.96
CA SER A 171 18.12 -5.02 -30.10
C SER A 171 16.75 -5.52 -30.58
N GLU A 172 16.42 -6.76 -30.22
CA GLU A 172 15.15 -7.38 -30.53
C GLU A 172 14.01 -6.60 -29.85
N LYS A 173 13.20 -5.91 -30.66
CA LYS A 173 11.93 -5.36 -30.22
C LYS A 173 11.00 -6.53 -29.98
N THR A 174 10.89 -7.00 -28.75
CA THR A 174 9.97 -8.07 -28.36
C THR A 174 8.53 -7.65 -28.60
N ILE A 175 8.02 -7.91 -29.80
CA ILE A 175 6.60 -7.99 -30.08
C ILE A 175 6.10 -9.14 -29.20
N THR A 176 5.42 -8.81 -28.10
CA THR A 176 4.86 -9.84 -27.23
C THR A 176 3.75 -10.51 -28.03
N ASP A 177 3.92 -11.80 -28.33
CA ASP A 177 2.88 -12.61 -28.95
C ASP A 177 1.57 -12.47 -28.13
N PRO A 178 0.43 -12.15 -28.77
CA PRO A 178 -0.86 -12.06 -28.09
C PRO A 178 -1.25 -13.34 -27.33
N GLU A 179 -0.89 -14.53 -27.83
CA GLU A 179 -1.23 -15.78 -27.15
C GLU A 179 -0.40 -15.99 -25.88
N GLU A 180 0.92 -15.72 -25.92
CA GLU A 180 1.77 -15.62 -24.74
C GLU A 180 1.28 -14.56 -23.74
N ALA A 181 0.86 -13.38 -24.22
CA ALA A 181 0.32 -12.31 -23.38
C ALA A 181 -1.01 -12.73 -22.70
N ARG A 182 -1.89 -13.41 -23.42
CA ARG A 182 -3.14 -14.02 -22.92
C ARG A 182 -2.83 -15.07 -21.86
N ARG A 183 -1.95 -16.03 -22.14
CA ARG A 183 -1.50 -17.09 -21.22
C ARG A 183 -0.93 -16.52 -19.92
N LYS A 184 -0.05 -15.53 -20.03
CA LYS A 184 0.54 -14.80 -18.89
C LYS A 184 -0.50 -14.05 -18.06
N THR A 185 -1.54 -13.51 -18.70
CA THR A 185 -2.64 -12.82 -18.01
C THR A 185 -3.54 -13.83 -17.25
N LEU A 186 -3.86 -14.98 -17.83
CA LEU A 186 -4.60 -16.05 -17.15
C LEU A 186 -3.82 -16.58 -15.93
N TYR A 187 -2.50 -16.79 -16.04
CA TYR A 187 -1.67 -17.13 -14.88
C TYR A 187 -1.71 -16.06 -13.76
N GLN A 188 -1.81 -14.77 -14.11
CA GLN A 188 -1.95 -13.70 -13.11
C GLN A 188 -3.28 -13.76 -12.36
N ILE A 189 -4.36 -14.25 -12.99
CA ILE A 189 -5.65 -14.50 -12.32
C ILE A 189 -5.48 -15.60 -11.26
N ILE A 190 -4.87 -16.74 -11.60
CA ILE A 190 -4.62 -17.84 -10.64
C ILE A 190 -3.81 -17.34 -9.43
N ASN A 191 -2.69 -16.65 -9.70
CA ASN A 191 -1.81 -16.12 -8.64
C ASN A 191 -2.52 -15.08 -7.75
N LYS A 192 -3.44 -14.27 -8.33
CA LYS A 192 -4.27 -13.31 -7.57
C LYS A 192 -5.28 -14.02 -6.69
N GLU A 193 -5.96 -15.05 -7.20
CA GLU A 193 -6.98 -15.80 -6.47
C GLU A 193 -6.37 -16.58 -5.30
N GLN A 194 -5.26 -17.30 -5.54
CA GLN A 194 -4.53 -18.00 -4.48
C GLN A 194 -4.04 -17.05 -3.37
N ALA A 195 -3.46 -15.91 -3.75
CA ALA A 195 -3.02 -14.91 -2.77
C ALA A 195 -4.20 -14.33 -1.97
N TYR A 196 -5.33 -14.08 -2.63
CA TYR A 196 -6.54 -13.54 -2.02
C TYR A 196 -7.19 -14.51 -1.03
N VAL A 197 -7.38 -15.77 -1.40
CA VAL A 197 -7.88 -16.83 -0.49
C VAL A 197 -6.96 -16.97 0.72
N THR A 198 -5.64 -17.04 0.49
CA THR A 198 -4.66 -17.14 1.59
C THR A 198 -4.71 -15.92 2.53
N GLU A 199 -5.03 -14.72 2.04
CA GLU A 199 -5.20 -13.50 2.84
C GLU A 199 -6.55 -13.44 3.57
N LEU A 200 -7.63 -13.89 2.92
CA LEU A 200 -8.95 -13.98 3.53
C LEU A 200 -8.95 -15.00 4.67
N GLN A 201 -8.47 -16.23 4.44
CA GLN A 201 -8.33 -17.25 5.47
C GLN A 201 -7.55 -16.74 6.69
N PHE A 202 -6.47 -15.96 6.49
CA PHE A 202 -5.76 -15.33 7.58
C PHE A 202 -6.65 -14.34 8.35
N GLY A 203 -7.34 -13.43 7.65
CA GLY A 203 -8.18 -12.42 8.30
C GLY A 203 -9.41 -13.01 9.00
N THR A 204 -9.99 -14.08 8.45
CA THR A 204 -11.12 -14.81 9.06
C THR A 204 -10.70 -15.43 10.38
N ASN A 205 -9.56 -16.12 10.42
CA ASN A 205 -8.99 -16.69 11.64
C ASN A 205 -8.45 -15.62 12.61
N ARG A 206 -7.93 -14.49 12.11
CA ARG A 206 -7.33 -13.43 12.95
C ARG A 206 -8.36 -12.47 13.55
N PHE A 207 -9.46 -12.22 12.86
CA PHE A 207 -10.45 -11.18 13.19
C PHE A 207 -11.88 -11.72 13.25
N LEU A 208 -12.38 -12.41 12.21
CA LEU A 208 -13.80 -12.74 12.08
C LEU A 208 -14.28 -13.69 13.18
N PHE A 209 -13.70 -14.90 13.29
CA PHE A 209 -14.13 -15.86 14.32
C PHE A 209 -13.89 -15.35 15.76
N PRO A 210 -12.70 -14.83 16.14
CA PRO A 210 -12.46 -14.41 17.53
C PRO A 210 -13.21 -13.14 17.96
N LEU A 211 -13.79 -12.37 17.02
CA LEU A 211 -14.72 -11.28 17.34
C LEU A 211 -16.19 -11.73 17.39
N ALA A 212 -16.54 -12.91 16.87
CA ALA A 212 -17.88 -13.48 17.04
C ALA A 212 -18.09 -13.99 18.48
N GLU A 213 -17.04 -14.57 19.05
CA GLU A 213 -17.01 -15.08 20.43
C GLU A 213 -17.01 -13.94 21.46
N ARG A 214 -16.22 -12.88 21.21
CA ARG A 214 -15.91 -11.83 22.20
C ARG A 214 -16.88 -10.65 22.15
N ARG A 215 -18.11 -10.98 22.57
CA ARG A 215 -19.28 -10.08 22.69
C ARG A 215 -19.07 -8.89 23.64
N ASP A 216 -18.06 -8.95 24.50
CA ASP A 216 -17.58 -7.87 25.37
C ASP A 216 -16.86 -6.74 24.61
N ILE A 217 -16.34 -7.04 23.41
CA ILE A 217 -15.53 -6.13 22.59
C ILE A 217 -16.30 -5.60 21.37
N LEU A 218 -17.12 -6.44 20.74
CA LEU A 218 -17.92 -6.12 19.57
C LEU A 218 -19.30 -6.80 19.71
N SER A 219 -20.40 -6.08 19.54
CA SER A 219 -21.73 -6.71 19.62
C SER A 219 -22.00 -7.62 18.41
N PRO A 220 -22.86 -8.65 18.53
CA PRO A 220 -23.25 -9.49 17.39
C PRO A 220 -23.83 -8.71 16.20
N MET A 221 -24.48 -7.58 16.46
CA MET A 221 -25.00 -6.69 15.43
C MET A 221 -23.86 -6.00 14.65
N GLU A 222 -22.87 -5.47 15.37
CA GLU A 222 -21.70 -4.80 14.78
C GLU A 222 -20.78 -5.79 14.07
N HIS A 223 -20.58 -7.00 14.62
CA HIS A 223 -19.85 -8.09 13.96
C HIS A 223 -20.44 -8.41 12.59
N ARG A 224 -21.76 -8.62 12.55
CA ARG A 224 -22.51 -8.89 11.30
C ARG A 224 -22.48 -7.70 10.32
N ILE A 225 -22.35 -6.47 10.80
CA ILE A 225 -22.15 -5.29 9.93
C ILE A 225 -20.71 -5.23 9.39
N LEU A 226 -19.71 -5.56 10.22
CA LEU A 226 -18.29 -5.46 9.90
C LEU A 226 -17.81 -6.55 8.94
N PHE A 227 -18.30 -7.78 9.10
CA PHE A 227 -17.89 -8.94 8.28
C PHE A 227 -18.94 -9.40 7.28
N GLN A 228 -20.20 -8.99 7.42
CA GLN A 228 -21.28 -9.19 6.44
C GLN A 228 -21.43 -10.66 5.99
N ASN A 229 -21.05 -10.96 4.75
CA ASN A 229 -21.07 -12.27 4.10
C ASN A 229 -19.67 -12.66 3.59
N LEU A 230 -18.60 -12.26 4.27
CA LEU A 230 -17.23 -12.53 3.81
C LEU A 230 -16.92 -14.04 3.68
N GLU A 231 -17.53 -14.88 4.51
CA GLU A 231 -17.40 -16.34 4.45
C GLU A 231 -18.03 -16.94 3.18
N GLU A 232 -19.12 -16.34 2.66
CA GLU A 232 -19.73 -16.71 1.37
C GLU A 232 -18.77 -16.36 0.21
N ILE A 233 -18.12 -15.18 0.28
CA ILE A 233 -17.12 -14.76 -0.69
C ILE A 233 -15.87 -15.66 -0.65
N LEU A 234 -15.36 -15.98 0.54
CA LEU A 234 -14.22 -16.87 0.72
C LEU A 234 -14.51 -18.23 0.09
N LYS A 235 -15.65 -18.84 0.42
CA LYS A 235 -16.04 -20.14 -0.13
C LYS A 235 -16.16 -20.12 -1.65
N ILE A 236 -16.74 -19.06 -2.25
CA ILE A 236 -16.83 -18.96 -3.72
C ILE A 236 -15.43 -18.89 -4.36
N SER A 237 -14.47 -18.20 -3.73
CA SER A 237 -13.09 -18.14 -4.21
C SER A 237 -12.33 -19.46 -4.01
N GLU A 238 -12.62 -20.21 -2.95
CA GLU A 238 -12.11 -21.58 -2.73
C GLU A 238 -12.70 -22.55 -3.77
N ASP A 239 -14.02 -22.59 -3.94
CA ASP A 239 -14.72 -23.37 -4.98
C ASP A 239 -14.16 -23.09 -6.40
N ILE A 240 -13.72 -21.84 -6.69
CA ILE A 240 -13.10 -21.46 -7.97
C ILE A 240 -11.69 -22.04 -8.10
N LEU A 241 -10.86 -22.00 -7.05
CA LEU A 241 -9.51 -22.55 -7.05
C LEU A 241 -9.50 -24.07 -7.22
N ASP A 242 -10.42 -24.77 -6.56
CA ASP A 242 -10.55 -26.25 -6.63
C ASP A 242 -10.92 -26.75 -8.05
N ASN A 243 -11.38 -25.86 -8.93
CA ASN A 243 -11.65 -26.16 -10.35
C ASN A 243 -10.51 -25.73 -11.30
N ILE A 244 -9.43 -25.15 -10.77
CA ILE A 244 -8.27 -24.60 -11.52
C ILE A 244 -6.95 -25.27 -11.12
N VAL A 245 -6.80 -25.64 -9.84
CA VAL A 245 -5.61 -26.24 -9.25
C VAL A 245 -5.94 -27.69 -8.88
N GLN A 246 -5.15 -28.65 -9.37
CA GLN A 246 -5.35 -30.07 -9.11
C GLN A 246 -4.70 -30.49 -7.77
N GLU A 247 -5.03 -31.69 -7.28
CA GLU A 247 -4.55 -32.20 -5.97
C GLU A 247 -3.01 -32.35 -5.88
N ASP A 248 -2.34 -32.50 -7.03
CA ASP A 248 -0.88 -32.52 -7.18
C ASP A 248 -0.23 -31.12 -7.22
N GLY A 249 -1.05 -30.06 -7.33
CA GLY A 249 -0.64 -28.67 -7.47
C GLY A 249 -0.52 -28.16 -8.91
N GLU A 250 -0.82 -28.96 -9.94
CA GLU A 250 -0.80 -28.49 -11.32
C GLU A 250 -1.90 -27.45 -11.60
N GLN A 251 -1.56 -26.44 -12.42
CA GLN A 251 -2.40 -25.27 -12.70
C GLN A 251 -3.01 -25.33 -14.11
N SER A 252 -4.28 -25.73 -14.20
CA SER A 252 -5.02 -25.86 -15.45
C SER A 252 -5.46 -24.49 -15.98
N ILE A 253 -4.53 -23.76 -16.61
CA ILE A 253 -4.74 -22.40 -17.17
C ILE A 253 -6.01 -22.32 -18.02
N GLN A 254 -6.27 -23.34 -18.83
CA GLN A 254 -7.40 -23.40 -19.76
C GLN A 254 -8.75 -23.43 -19.02
N ASN A 255 -8.80 -23.94 -17.78
CA ASN A 255 -10.01 -24.01 -16.98
C ASN A 255 -10.39 -22.66 -16.35
N VAL A 256 -9.48 -21.69 -16.28
CA VAL A 256 -9.69 -20.41 -15.55
C VAL A 256 -10.98 -19.70 -15.98
N PRO A 257 -11.28 -19.48 -17.28
CA PRO A 257 -12.52 -18.85 -17.68
C PRO A 257 -13.75 -19.72 -17.37
N PHE A 258 -13.67 -21.03 -17.53
CA PHE A 258 -14.81 -21.93 -17.28
C PHE A 258 -15.15 -22.04 -15.78
N ALA A 259 -14.16 -22.06 -14.90
CA ALA A 259 -14.33 -22.07 -13.44
C ALA A 259 -15.01 -20.77 -12.96
N PHE A 260 -14.48 -19.61 -13.34
CA PHE A 260 -15.10 -18.31 -13.04
C PHE A 260 -16.49 -18.18 -13.68
N TYR A 261 -16.70 -18.68 -14.90
CA TYR A 261 -18.01 -18.66 -15.55
C TYR A 261 -19.07 -19.47 -14.80
N ARG A 262 -18.72 -20.69 -14.36
CA ARG A 262 -19.63 -21.57 -13.58
C ARG A 262 -20.08 -20.92 -12.28
N LYS A 263 -19.20 -20.16 -11.61
CA LYS A 263 -19.47 -19.45 -10.34
C LYS A 263 -19.92 -17.99 -10.52
N LEU A 264 -20.03 -17.48 -11.75
CA LEU A 264 -20.19 -16.05 -12.05
C LEU A 264 -21.41 -15.40 -11.36
N ALA A 265 -22.55 -16.09 -11.30
CA ALA A 265 -23.78 -15.56 -10.70
C ALA A 265 -23.73 -15.53 -9.16
N GLU A 266 -23.12 -16.55 -8.55
CA GLU A 266 -22.86 -16.58 -7.10
C GLU A 266 -21.88 -15.47 -6.73
N PHE A 267 -20.78 -15.35 -7.49
CA PHE A 267 -19.74 -14.33 -7.33
C PHE A 267 -20.31 -12.90 -7.44
N THR A 268 -21.01 -12.56 -8.53
CA THR A 268 -21.57 -11.20 -8.69
C THR A 268 -22.61 -10.86 -7.61
N THR A 269 -23.38 -11.84 -7.14
CA THR A 269 -24.37 -11.65 -6.07
C THR A 269 -23.71 -11.45 -4.69
N ALA A 270 -22.77 -12.31 -4.32
CA ALA A 270 -22.08 -12.25 -3.03
C ALA A 270 -21.26 -10.95 -2.87
N TYR A 271 -20.57 -10.52 -3.94
CA TYR A 271 -19.82 -9.25 -3.92
C TYR A 271 -20.75 -8.03 -3.94
N ARG A 272 -21.92 -8.07 -4.59
CA ARG A 272 -22.92 -6.98 -4.50
C ARG A 272 -23.39 -6.77 -3.06
N LYS A 273 -23.82 -7.87 -2.44
CA LYS A 273 -24.26 -7.95 -1.03
C LYS A 273 -23.19 -7.37 -0.11
N TYR A 274 -21.94 -7.82 -0.21
CA TYR A 274 -20.82 -7.35 0.60
C TYR A 274 -20.46 -5.87 0.36
N CYS A 275 -20.33 -5.45 -0.89
CA CYS A 275 -19.86 -4.10 -1.19
C CYS A 275 -20.91 -3.02 -0.83
N SER A 276 -22.20 -3.38 -0.79
CA SER A 276 -23.28 -2.49 -0.34
C SER A 276 -23.15 -2.06 1.13
N GLY A 277 -22.57 -2.91 1.99
CA GLY A 277 -22.43 -2.64 3.42
C GLY A 277 -21.06 -2.15 3.88
N ILE A 278 -20.04 -2.06 3.01
CA ILE A 278 -18.69 -1.60 3.37
C ILE A 278 -18.73 -0.26 4.14
N LYS A 279 -19.51 0.73 3.68
CA LYS A 279 -19.69 2.01 4.39
C LYS A 279 -20.14 1.85 5.86
N LYS A 280 -20.96 0.84 6.16
CA LYS A 280 -21.46 0.58 7.51
C LYS A 280 -20.40 -0.15 8.35
N ALA A 281 -19.63 -1.03 7.72
CA ALA A 281 -18.43 -1.63 8.32
C ALA A 281 -17.38 -0.56 8.68
N ASP A 282 -17.16 0.43 7.80
CA ASP A 282 -16.25 1.56 8.04
C ASP A 282 -16.68 2.41 9.24
N CYS A 283 -17.98 2.75 9.36
CA CYS A 283 -18.49 3.47 10.53
C CYS A 283 -18.24 2.69 11.83
N VAL A 284 -18.61 1.40 11.87
CA VAL A 284 -18.36 0.52 13.03
C VAL A 284 -16.87 0.46 13.36
N LEU A 285 -16.00 0.36 12.36
CA LEU A 285 -14.55 0.31 12.54
C LEU A 285 -14.00 1.64 13.08
N ALA A 286 -14.45 2.78 12.55
CA ALA A 286 -14.06 4.11 13.04
C ALA A 286 -14.49 4.34 14.49
N ASP A 287 -15.75 4.03 14.84
CA ASP A 287 -16.26 4.18 16.21
C ASP A 287 -15.53 3.27 17.21
N ARG A 288 -15.26 2.02 16.84
CA ARG A 288 -14.56 1.05 17.71
C ARG A 288 -13.04 1.29 17.81
N THR A 289 -12.45 2.01 16.86
CA THR A 289 -11.02 2.41 16.90
C THR A 289 -10.76 3.81 17.46
N LYS A 290 -11.80 4.64 17.62
CA LYS A 290 -11.77 6.03 18.13
C LYS A 290 -10.91 6.23 19.40
N TYR A 291 -10.90 5.26 20.30
CA TYR A 291 -10.10 5.30 21.53
C TYR A 291 -9.01 4.21 21.49
N ALA A 292 -7.75 4.64 21.40
CA ALA A 292 -6.59 3.73 21.25
C ALA A 292 -6.41 2.69 22.38
N ASN A 293 -7.00 2.94 23.55
CA ASN A 293 -6.95 2.03 24.71
C ASN A 293 -8.17 1.08 24.78
N SER A 294 -9.06 1.05 23.77
CA SER A 294 -10.22 0.16 23.77
C SER A 294 -9.82 -1.32 23.71
N GLY A 295 -10.66 -2.21 24.27
CA GLY A 295 -10.46 -3.66 24.16
C GLY A 295 -10.40 -4.14 22.71
N PHE A 296 -11.12 -3.46 21.82
CA PHE A 296 -11.09 -3.68 20.37
C PHE A 296 -9.72 -3.34 19.77
N VAL A 297 -9.19 -2.13 19.99
CA VAL A 297 -7.87 -1.74 19.47
C VAL A 297 -6.76 -2.63 20.05
N ARG A 298 -6.83 -2.96 21.35
CA ARG A 298 -5.88 -3.88 21.99
C ARG A 298 -5.91 -5.28 21.38
N PHE A 299 -7.09 -5.78 20.98
CA PHE A 299 -7.22 -7.06 20.28
C PHE A 299 -6.60 -7.02 18.87
N LEU A 300 -6.86 -5.97 18.08
CA LEU A 300 -6.28 -5.84 16.74
C LEU A 300 -4.74 -5.84 16.77
N GLN A 301 -4.16 -5.25 17.82
CA GLN A 301 -2.71 -5.18 18.03
C GLN A 301 -2.10 -6.46 18.64
N THR A 302 -2.90 -7.37 19.20
CA THR A 302 -2.41 -8.51 20.02
C THR A 302 -3.02 -9.85 19.59
N PRO A 303 -2.24 -10.82 19.06
CA PRO A 303 -0.84 -10.72 18.65
C PRO A 303 -0.62 -9.74 17.48
N LEU A 304 0.63 -9.29 17.34
CA LEU A 304 1.05 -8.39 16.26
C LEU A 304 0.81 -9.03 14.88
N ILE A 305 0.22 -8.26 13.96
CA ILE A 305 -0.06 -8.69 12.59
C ILE A 305 1.27 -8.87 11.82
N PRO A 306 1.51 -10.02 11.15
CA PRO A 306 2.73 -10.21 10.36
C PRO A 306 2.85 -9.22 9.19
N ARG A 307 4.06 -8.74 8.88
CA ARG A 307 4.32 -7.65 7.91
C ARG A 307 3.82 -7.86 6.47
N LYS A 308 3.39 -9.08 6.10
CA LYS A 308 2.84 -9.45 4.78
C LYS A 308 1.32 -9.75 4.83
N ARG A 309 0.65 -9.52 5.95
CA ARG A 309 -0.78 -9.83 6.15
C ARG A 309 -1.60 -8.56 6.32
N PRO A 310 -2.87 -8.54 5.89
CA PRO A 310 -3.73 -7.37 6.04
C PRO A 310 -4.02 -7.08 7.52
N ASP A 311 -4.11 -5.80 7.86
CA ASP A 311 -4.85 -5.37 9.05
C ASP A 311 -6.37 -5.41 8.79
N ILE A 312 -7.18 -5.14 9.81
CA ILE A 312 -8.64 -5.27 9.69
C ILE A 312 -9.23 -4.30 8.65
N THR A 313 -8.66 -3.09 8.49
CA THR A 313 -9.10 -2.10 7.50
C THR A 313 -8.80 -2.59 6.08
N ALA A 314 -7.59 -3.10 5.85
CA ALA A 314 -7.20 -3.69 4.58
C ALA A 314 -7.98 -4.98 4.27
N PHE A 315 -8.34 -5.77 5.30
CA PHE A 315 -9.10 -7.00 5.19
C PHE A 315 -10.55 -6.74 4.73
N ILE A 316 -11.29 -5.82 5.37
CA ILE A 316 -12.67 -5.51 4.93
C ILE A 316 -12.73 -4.83 3.55
N HIS A 317 -11.66 -4.15 3.13
CA HIS A 317 -11.56 -3.58 1.78
C HIS A 317 -11.09 -4.57 0.72
N ARG A 318 -10.54 -5.73 1.11
CA ARG A 318 -9.88 -6.65 0.19
C ARG A 318 -10.80 -7.21 -0.90
N PRO A 319 -12.08 -7.57 -0.63
CA PRO A 319 -12.98 -8.04 -1.68
C PRO A 319 -13.23 -7.00 -2.77
N LEU A 320 -13.48 -5.74 -2.41
CA LEU A 320 -13.71 -4.69 -3.42
C LEU A 320 -12.45 -4.36 -4.24
N GLN A 321 -11.25 -4.55 -3.67
CA GLN A 321 -10.02 -4.48 -4.45
C GLN A 321 -9.89 -5.69 -5.39
N HIS A 322 -10.03 -6.90 -4.86
CA HIS A 322 -9.90 -8.16 -5.61
C HIS A 322 -10.82 -8.19 -6.81
N TYR A 323 -12.11 -7.89 -6.63
CA TYR A 323 -13.12 -7.86 -7.70
C TYR A 323 -12.69 -7.01 -8.90
N ARG A 324 -12.14 -5.82 -8.62
CA ARG A 324 -11.65 -4.89 -9.65
C ARG A 324 -10.35 -5.37 -10.29
N ASP A 325 -9.40 -5.87 -9.50
CA ASP A 325 -8.15 -6.42 -10.00
C ASP A 325 -8.39 -7.64 -10.92
N ILE A 326 -9.33 -8.53 -10.58
CA ILE A 326 -9.78 -9.67 -11.41
C ILE A 326 -10.54 -9.20 -12.66
N LEU A 327 -11.46 -8.23 -12.54
CA LEU A 327 -12.19 -7.65 -13.68
C LEU A 327 -11.24 -7.05 -14.72
N ASN A 328 -10.20 -6.35 -14.26
CA ASN A 328 -9.18 -5.79 -15.14
C ASN A 328 -8.39 -6.90 -15.85
N LEU A 329 -7.98 -7.95 -15.13
CA LEU A 329 -7.27 -9.09 -15.72
C LEU A 329 -8.12 -9.85 -16.76
N PHE A 330 -9.40 -10.10 -16.50
CA PHE A 330 -10.30 -10.69 -17.49
C PHE A 330 -10.52 -9.78 -18.71
N SER A 331 -10.61 -8.45 -18.50
CA SER A 331 -10.71 -7.48 -19.60
C SER A 331 -9.45 -7.47 -20.47
N THR A 332 -8.26 -7.56 -19.85
CA THR A 332 -6.97 -7.70 -20.54
C THR A 332 -6.85 -9.04 -21.27
N ALA A 333 -7.26 -10.16 -20.65
CA ALA A 333 -7.24 -11.47 -21.28
C ALA A 333 -8.16 -11.52 -22.51
N LEU A 334 -9.36 -10.93 -22.41
CA LEU A 334 -10.28 -10.78 -23.54
C LEU A 334 -9.68 -9.90 -24.64
N GLY A 335 -8.97 -8.82 -24.31
CA GLY A 335 -8.27 -7.98 -25.29
C GLY A 335 -7.17 -8.68 -26.09
N TYR A 336 -6.59 -9.77 -25.55
CA TYR A 336 -5.66 -10.65 -26.28
C TYR A 336 -6.35 -11.90 -26.88
N SER A 337 -7.67 -12.05 -26.71
CA SER A 337 -8.41 -13.22 -27.20
C SER A 337 -9.07 -12.94 -28.54
N ASN A 338 -8.90 -13.85 -29.50
CA ASN A 338 -9.67 -13.84 -30.74
C ASN A 338 -10.92 -14.75 -30.65
N SER A 339 -11.88 -14.55 -31.54
CA SER A 339 -13.18 -15.24 -31.55
C SER A 339 -13.14 -16.74 -31.91
N LYS A 340 -11.96 -17.32 -32.17
CA LYS A 340 -11.79 -18.76 -32.43
C LYS A 340 -11.43 -19.58 -31.18
N HIS A 341 -11.17 -18.96 -30.03
CA HIS A 341 -10.97 -19.70 -28.78
C HIS A 341 -12.32 -20.13 -28.18
N ASP A 342 -12.41 -21.37 -27.71
CA ASP A 342 -13.63 -21.94 -27.11
C ASP A 342 -14.09 -21.19 -25.83
N ASP A 343 -13.14 -20.53 -25.15
CA ASP A 343 -13.41 -19.70 -23.98
C ASP A 343 -13.84 -18.26 -24.30
N TYR A 344 -13.78 -17.81 -25.56
CA TYR A 344 -14.03 -16.40 -25.93
C TYR A 344 -15.42 -15.93 -25.48
N ASN A 345 -16.45 -16.74 -25.73
CA ASN A 345 -17.82 -16.44 -25.31
C ASN A 345 -17.98 -16.41 -23.78
N HIS A 346 -17.21 -17.22 -23.06
CA HIS A 346 -17.17 -17.23 -21.60
C HIS A 346 -16.49 -15.96 -21.06
N LEU A 347 -15.33 -15.58 -21.62
CA LEU A 347 -14.62 -14.34 -21.31
C LEU A 347 -15.48 -13.09 -21.55
N VAL A 348 -16.13 -12.99 -22.72
CA VAL A 348 -17.05 -11.88 -23.03
C VAL A 348 -18.17 -11.76 -21.98
N LYS A 349 -18.78 -12.89 -21.58
CA LYS A 349 -19.87 -12.87 -20.61
C LYS A 349 -19.40 -12.59 -19.17
N ILE A 350 -18.23 -13.10 -18.76
CA ILE A 350 -17.59 -12.74 -17.47
C ILE A 350 -17.34 -11.24 -17.42
N VAL A 351 -16.62 -10.69 -18.41
CA VAL A 351 -16.27 -9.27 -18.46
C VAL A 351 -17.52 -8.40 -18.44
N LYS A 352 -18.53 -8.71 -19.26
CA LYS A 352 -19.80 -7.95 -19.30
C LYS A 352 -20.52 -7.96 -17.96
N GLU A 353 -20.73 -9.14 -17.36
CA GLU A 353 -21.49 -9.28 -16.12
C GLU A 353 -20.77 -8.67 -14.91
N MET A 354 -19.44 -8.82 -14.86
CA MET A 354 -18.61 -8.19 -13.84
C MET A 354 -18.51 -6.67 -14.02
N GLN A 355 -18.47 -6.13 -15.25
CA GLN A 355 -18.52 -4.68 -15.48
C GLN A 355 -19.87 -4.09 -15.06
N VAL A 356 -21.00 -4.71 -15.43
CA VAL A 356 -22.34 -4.28 -15.00
C VAL A 356 -22.47 -4.35 -13.48
N THR A 357 -22.01 -5.44 -12.86
CA THR A 357 -22.06 -5.58 -11.41
C THR A 357 -21.14 -4.61 -10.69
N TYR A 358 -19.92 -4.36 -11.17
CA TYR A 358 -19.03 -3.34 -10.61
C TYR A 358 -19.66 -1.95 -10.70
N ARG A 359 -20.23 -1.56 -11.86
CA ARG A 359 -20.94 -0.28 -12.03
C ARG A 359 -22.14 -0.13 -11.09
N ASN A 360 -22.89 -1.19 -10.85
CA ASN A 360 -24.01 -1.16 -9.91
C ASN A 360 -23.53 -1.09 -8.45
N ILE A 361 -22.50 -1.85 -8.08
CA ILE A 361 -21.83 -1.77 -6.77
C ILE A 361 -21.30 -0.36 -6.51
N THR A 362 -20.59 0.25 -7.47
CA THR A 362 -20.05 1.58 -7.31
C THR A 362 -21.17 2.62 -7.27
N LYS A 363 -22.21 2.51 -8.09
CA LYS A 363 -23.42 3.36 -8.03
C LYS A 363 -24.12 3.29 -6.66
N GLU A 364 -24.50 2.10 -6.19
CA GLU A 364 -25.19 1.89 -4.91
C GLU A 364 -24.33 2.35 -3.71
N ALA A 365 -23.03 2.05 -3.75
CA ALA A 365 -22.08 2.50 -2.73
C ALA A 365 -21.48 3.89 -3.00
N GLY A 366 -21.96 4.67 -3.98
CA GLY A 366 -21.45 6.01 -4.30
C GLY A 366 -19.93 6.09 -4.53
N PHE A 367 -19.32 5.04 -5.07
CA PHE A 367 -17.97 5.05 -5.61
C PHE A 367 -18.00 5.46 -7.10
N MET A 368 -16.88 5.95 -7.62
CA MET A 368 -16.86 6.80 -8.82
C MET A 368 -16.50 6.06 -10.10
N GLU A 369 -17.22 6.34 -11.20
CA GLU A 369 -16.65 6.68 -12.52
C GLU A 369 -17.77 7.09 -13.51
N PRO A 370 -17.54 8.06 -14.43
CA PRO A 370 -18.42 8.32 -15.57
C PRO A 370 -18.08 7.38 -16.74
N GLY A 371 -19.02 6.51 -17.15
CA GLY A 371 -18.73 5.44 -18.11
C GLY A 371 -19.94 4.94 -18.93
N GLY A 372 -20.51 5.82 -19.76
CA GLY A 372 -21.61 5.52 -20.68
C GLY A 372 -22.92 6.23 -20.34
N GLU A 373 -23.61 6.73 -21.39
CA GLU A 373 -24.98 7.30 -21.35
C GLU A 373 -25.25 8.45 -20.35
N GLY A 374 -24.30 9.38 -20.22
CA GLY A 374 -24.60 10.81 -20.06
C GLY A 374 -25.26 11.29 -18.76
N ARG A 375 -25.47 10.45 -17.75
CA ARG A 375 -25.94 10.88 -16.41
C ARG A 375 -24.86 10.70 -15.34
N LEU A 376 -24.65 11.75 -14.55
CA LEU A 376 -23.70 11.77 -13.45
C LEU A 376 -24.15 10.87 -12.29
N LEU A 377 -23.22 10.10 -11.75
CA LEU A 377 -23.47 9.08 -10.72
C LEU A 377 -23.28 9.56 -9.27
N LEU A 378 -22.75 10.78 -9.10
CA LEU A 378 -22.58 11.49 -7.82
C LEU A 378 -22.89 12.98 -8.04
N SER A 379 -23.41 13.66 -7.02
CA SER A 379 -23.55 15.12 -7.08
C SER A 379 -22.19 15.81 -6.86
N VAL A 380 -22.10 17.08 -7.23
CA VAL A 380 -20.90 17.90 -6.94
C VAL A 380 -20.70 18.02 -5.41
N GLN A 381 -21.78 17.97 -4.61
CA GLN A 381 -21.71 17.97 -3.15
C GLN A 381 -21.07 16.69 -2.58
N ASP A 382 -21.38 15.51 -3.14
CA ASP A 382 -20.80 14.24 -2.68
C ASP A 382 -19.30 14.15 -2.95
N LEU A 383 -18.85 14.82 -4.02
CA LEU A 383 -17.45 14.93 -4.42
C LEU A 383 -16.70 15.97 -3.56
N GLU A 384 -17.36 17.09 -3.23
CA GLU A 384 -16.85 18.10 -2.30
C GLU A 384 -16.52 17.51 -0.93
N ASN A 385 -17.43 16.69 -0.41
CA ASN A 385 -17.30 16.00 0.89
C ASN A 385 -16.10 15.01 0.96
N ARG A 386 -15.35 14.81 -0.14
CA ARG A 386 -14.16 13.95 -0.22
C ARG A 386 -12.87 14.71 -0.52
N LEU A 387 -12.94 16.03 -0.72
CA LEU A 387 -11.76 16.86 -0.94
C LEU A 387 -11.03 17.13 0.37
N VAL A 388 -9.71 16.94 0.37
CA VAL A 388 -8.84 17.36 1.47
C VAL A 388 -7.75 18.26 0.91
N PHE A 389 -7.83 19.55 1.24
CA PHE A 389 -6.90 20.57 0.78
C PHE A 389 -5.60 20.48 1.59
N THR A 390 -4.47 20.23 0.91
CA THR A 390 -3.17 19.93 1.57
C THR A 390 -2.09 20.98 1.31
N LYS A 391 -2.20 21.73 0.22
CA LYS A 391 -1.21 22.74 -0.22
C LYS A 391 -1.84 23.98 -0.88
N CYS A 392 -3.17 24.02 -0.99
CA CYS A 392 -3.96 25.08 -1.59
C CYS A 392 -4.96 25.61 -0.55
N LYS A 393 -5.58 26.77 -0.82
CA LYS A 393 -6.69 27.26 -0.01
C LYS A 393 -7.92 26.34 -0.19
N PRO A 394 -8.67 26.01 0.86
CA PRO A 394 -9.99 25.42 0.72
C PRO A 394 -10.91 26.30 -0.13
N PHE A 395 -11.66 25.69 -1.04
CA PHE A 395 -12.62 26.38 -1.91
C PHE A 395 -13.91 25.56 -2.00
N ILE A 396 -15.02 26.25 -2.26
CA ILE A 396 -16.31 25.59 -2.47
C ILE A 396 -16.35 24.96 -3.86
N LEU A 397 -16.56 23.64 -3.90
CA LEU A 397 -16.74 22.88 -5.13
C LEU A 397 -18.18 22.97 -5.63
N ASN A 398 -19.19 22.76 -4.78
CA ASN A 398 -20.59 22.84 -5.19
C ASN A 398 -21.04 24.30 -5.38
N LYS A 399 -21.04 24.77 -6.63
CA LYS A 399 -21.51 26.11 -7.02
C LYS A 399 -22.67 26.00 -8.03
N PRO A 400 -23.68 26.89 -7.97
CA PRO A 400 -24.70 26.98 -9.01
C PRO A 400 -24.07 27.09 -10.42
N GLY A 401 -24.57 26.30 -11.36
CA GLY A 401 -24.05 26.25 -12.74
C GLY A 401 -22.80 25.39 -12.95
N ARG A 402 -22.08 24.97 -11.89
CA ARG A 402 -20.94 24.05 -12.02
C ARG A 402 -21.42 22.60 -12.15
N HIS A 403 -21.06 21.95 -13.25
CA HIS A 403 -21.34 20.52 -13.47
C HIS A 403 -20.02 19.75 -13.59
N TRP A 404 -19.99 18.52 -13.07
CA TRP A 404 -18.86 17.59 -13.26
C TRP A 404 -18.96 16.97 -14.66
N ILE A 405 -17.85 16.91 -15.41
CA ILE A 405 -17.78 16.42 -16.79
C ILE A 405 -17.00 15.11 -16.87
N PHE A 406 -15.80 15.07 -16.29
CA PHE A 406 -14.89 13.92 -16.36
C PHE A 406 -14.11 13.74 -15.06
N GLY A 407 -13.77 12.49 -14.73
CA GLY A 407 -12.86 12.18 -13.64
C GLY A 407 -12.09 10.89 -13.91
N GLY A 408 -10.76 10.96 -13.89
CA GLY A 408 -9.88 9.83 -14.22
C GLY A 408 -8.40 10.17 -14.07
N GLU A 409 -7.53 9.19 -14.29
CA GLU A 409 -6.07 9.41 -14.26
C GLU A 409 -5.59 10.11 -15.54
N LEU A 410 -4.81 11.18 -15.40
CA LEU A 410 -4.13 11.87 -16.50
C LEU A 410 -2.68 12.19 -16.14
N PHE A 411 -1.86 12.41 -17.16
CA PHE A 411 -0.48 12.85 -17.01
C PHE A 411 -0.37 14.35 -17.31
N ARG A 412 0.16 15.11 -16.37
CA ARG A 412 0.53 16.52 -16.55
C ARG A 412 2.01 16.60 -16.92
N VAL A 413 2.32 17.38 -17.96
CA VAL A 413 3.67 17.59 -18.47
C VAL A 413 4.10 19.03 -18.20
N GLU A 414 5.17 19.21 -17.44
CA GLU A 414 5.73 20.50 -17.04
C GLU A 414 7.17 20.60 -17.56
N GLY A 415 7.32 21.02 -18.81
CA GLY A 415 8.59 21.01 -19.54
C GLY A 415 9.12 19.59 -19.73
N ARG A 416 10.05 19.16 -18.85
CA ARG A 416 10.61 17.79 -18.84
C ARG A 416 10.03 16.90 -17.74
N ASN A 417 9.21 17.43 -16.83
CA ASN A 417 8.61 16.65 -15.74
C ASN A 417 7.27 16.08 -16.20
N ILE A 418 7.11 14.76 -16.18
CA ILE A 418 5.83 14.09 -16.37
C ILE A 418 5.33 13.61 -15.00
N ARG A 419 4.10 13.95 -14.63
CA ARG A 419 3.49 13.57 -13.34
C ARG A 419 2.06 13.08 -13.53
N GLN A 420 1.75 11.92 -12.96
CA GLN A 420 0.41 11.35 -12.91
C GLN A 420 -0.42 12.01 -11.80
N TYR A 421 -1.65 12.39 -12.11
CA TYR A 421 -2.63 12.95 -11.18
C TYR A 421 -4.01 12.36 -11.47
N TRP A 422 -4.83 12.20 -10.43
CA TRP A 422 -6.26 12.00 -10.63
C TRP A 422 -6.88 13.36 -10.95
N THR A 423 -7.46 13.51 -12.13
CA THR A 423 -7.92 14.79 -12.66
C THR A 423 -9.44 14.83 -12.70
N LEU A 424 -10.02 15.96 -12.32
CA LEU A 424 -11.46 16.21 -12.29
C LEU A 424 -11.77 17.45 -13.14
N LEU A 425 -12.51 17.28 -14.23
CA LEU A 425 -12.95 18.35 -15.11
C LEU A 425 -14.39 18.74 -14.79
N PHE A 426 -14.65 20.04 -14.65
CA PHE A 426 -15.96 20.64 -14.48
C PHE A 426 -16.21 21.67 -15.60
N THR A 427 -17.43 22.22 -15.68
CA THR A 427 -17.81 23.22 -16.69
C THR A 427 -17.03 24.53 -16.64
N ASP A 428 -16.39 24.87 -15.53
CA ASP A 428 -15.66 26.13 -15.32
C ASP A 428 -14.23 25.95 -14.76
N ILE A 429 -13.89 24.78 -14.20
CA ILE A 429 -12.58 24.49 -13.60
C ILE A 429 -12.04 23.10 -13.92
N LEU A 430 -10.72 22.98 -13.93
CA LEU A 430 -9.95 21.73 -13.93
C LEU A 430 -9.24 21.57 -12.58
N LEU A 431 -9.28 20.37 -12.01
CA LEU A 431 -8.73 20.07 -10.68
C LEU A 431 -7.81 18.85 -10.69
N PHE A 432 -6.64 18.99 -10.07
CA PHE A 432 -5.65 17.93 -9.92
C PHE A 432 -5.60 17.44 -8.46
N ALA A 433 -5.83 16.14 -8.29
CA ALA A 433 -5.88 15.46 -7.00
C ALA A 433 -4.83 14.33 -6.92
N LYS A 434 -4.46 13.97 -5.70
CA LYS A 434 -3.81 12.70 -5.39
C LYS A 434 -4.76 11.83 -4.58
N VAL A 435 -5.10 10.67 -5.11
CA VAL A 435 -6.03 9.72 -4.49
C VAL A 435 -5.33 8.99 -3.35
N SER A 436 -5.92 9.02 -2.15
CA SER A 436 -5.50 8.15 -1.05
C SER A 436 -5.89 6.70 -1.33
N ARG A 437 -5.29 5.76 -0.60
CA ARG A 437 -5.76 4.36 -0.54
C ARG A 437 -7.24 4.29 -0.14
N ASP A 438 -7.65 5.22 0.71
CA ASP A 438 -8.99 5.40 1.28
C ASP A 438 -9.90 6.27 0.41
N ARG A 439 -9.53 6.51 -0.87
CA ARG A 439 -10.30 7.25 -1.88
C ARG A 439 -10.56 8.73 -1.58
N VAL A 440 -9.97 9.27 -0.51
CA VAL A 440 -9.86 10.71 -0.23
C VAL A 440 -9.09 11.40 -1.35
N LEU A 441 -9.56 12.56 -1.80
CA LEU A 441 -8.97 13.35 -2.88
C LEU A 441 -8.11 14.47 -2.29
N PHE A 442 -6.79 14.23 -2.16
CA PHE A 442 -5.86 15.25 -1.70
C PHE A 442 -5.62 16.29 -2.79
N ILE A 443 -6.21 17.47 -2.63
CA ILE A 443 -5.99 18.59 -3.54
C ILE A 443 -4.69 19.30 -3.12
N THR A 444 -3.74 19.36 -4.05
CA THR A 444 -2.39 19.90 -3.82
C THR A 444 -2.15 21.25 -4.49
N GLU A 445 -3.09 21.74 -5.28
CA GLU A 445 -2.94 22.89 -6.18
C GLU A 445 -4.30 23.62 -6.27
N GLU A 446 -4.32 24.92 -6.57
CA GLU A 446 -5.58 25.67 -6.72
C GLU A 446 -6.33 25.24 -8.00
N PRO A 447 -7.68 25.31 -8.04
CA PRO A 447 -8.47 24.94 -9.22
C PRO A 447 -8.11 25.83 -10.40
N LEU A 448 -7.74 25.24 -11.54
CA LEU A 448 -7.41 25.97 -12.75
C LEU A 448 -8.71 26.36 -13.47
N PRO A 449 -9.03 27.66 -13.64
CA PRO A 449 -10.18 28.08 -14.44
C PRO A 449 -10.00 27.69 -15.90
N LEU A 450 -11.04 27.15 -16.55
CA LEU A 450 -10.97 26.83 -17.98
C LEU A 450 -10.75 28.09 -18.84
N SER A 451 -11.15 29.26 -18.34
CA SER A 451 -10.87 30.57 -18.97
C SER A 451 -9.39 30.95 -19.01
N TYR A 452 -8.50 30.21 -18.34
CA TYR A 452 -7.04 30.38 -18.42
C TYR A 452 -6.36 29.36 -19.34
N ILE A 453 -7.13 28.48 -20.00
CA ILE A 453 -6.60 27.55 -21.01
C ILE A 453 -6.53 28.28 -22.35
N ALA A 454 -5.30 28.55 -22.81
CA ALA A 454 -5.05 29.28 -24.06
C ALA A 454 -5.22 28.43 -25.33
N GLU A 455 -5.03 27.11 -25.23
CA GLU A 455 -5.04 26.18 -26.37
C GLU A 455 -5.56 24.82 -25.92
N ILE A 456 -6.32 24.13 -26.79
CA ILE A 456 -6.80 22.76 -26.59
C ILE A 456 -6.56 21.99 -27.88
N ILE A 457 -5.70 20.98 -27.83
CA ILE A 457 -5.38 20.11 -28.97
C ILE A 457 -6.04 18.75 -28.75
N PHE A 458 -6.76 18.28 -29.77
CA PHE A 458 -7.27 16.91 -29.86
C PHE A 458 -6.50 16.17 -30.96
N THR A 459 -6.05 14.96 -30.65
CA THR A 459 -5.24 14.10 -31.55
C THR A 459 -5.93 12.77 -31.80
#